data_AF-A0A2D5Z6B6-F1
#
_entry.id   AF-A0A2D5Z6B6-F1
#
_cell.length_a   1.000
_cell.length_b   1.000
_cell.length_c   1.000
_cell.angle_alpha   90.00
_cell.angle_beta   90.00
_cell.angle_gamma   90.00
#
_symmetry.space_group_name_H-M   'P 1'
#
loop_
_entity.id
_entity.type
_entity.pdbx_description
1 polymer ?
#
loop_
_entity_poly.entity_id
_entity_poly.type
_entity_poly.pdbx_seq_one_letter_code
_entity_poly.pdbx_strand_id
1 'polypeptide(L)'
;MYSKAGLRITEQIAGLDGRFRYFAAGNLMFRNVGDRFDMVSGLEPPAVTVARAGWSWGGQFVDVDNDGYLDLYVTNGYYTAPWQVDSQAGSSHSTRCFTI
;
A
#
# COMPACT_ATOMS: atom_id res chain seq x y z
N MET A 1 0.33 2.46 5.82
CA MET A 1 0.30 3.93 6.01
C MET A 1 -0.33 4.62 4.81
N TYR A 2 -1.18 5.62 4.96
CA TYR A 2 -1.74 6.38 3.83
C TYR A 2 -1.52 7.86 4.06
N SER A 3 -1.48 8.65 2.98
CA SER A 3 -1.25 10.08 3.10
C SER A 3 -2.51 10.79 3.58
N LYS A 4 -2.65 11.02 4.90
CA LYS A 4 -3.77 11.82 5.46
C LYS A 4 -3.80 13.23 4.85
N ALA A 5 -2.63 13.85 4.65
CA ALA A 5 -2.52 15.15 4.00
C ALA A 5 -2.89 15.07 2.52
N GLY A 6 -2.40 14.04 1.82
CA GLY A 6 -2.73 13.79 0.41
C GLY A 6 -4.22 13.61 0.21
N LEU A 7 -4.87 12.73 1.00
CA LEU A 7 -6.32 12.54 0.95
C LEU A 7 -7.07 13.86 1.17
N ARG A 8 -6.71 14.62 2.21
CA ARG A 8 -7.33 15.92 2.51
C ARG A 8 -7.21 16.94 1.38
N ILE A 9 -6.04 17.02 0.75
CA ILE A 9 -5.80 17.94 -0.39
C ILE A 9 -6.57 17.46 -1.62
N THR A 10 -6.52 16.16 -1.93
CA THR A 10 -7.21 15.60 -3.10
C THR A 10 -8.74 15.68 -3.00
N GLU A 11 -9.28 15.84 -1.80
CA GLU A 11 -10.71 16.08 -1.55
C GLU A 11 -11.15 17.51 -1.83
N GLN A 12 -10.22 18.46 -1.79
CA GLN A 12 -10.53 19.89 -1.90
C GLN A 12 -10.41 20.44 -3.33
N ILE A 13 -9.88 19.66 -4.27
CA ILE A 13 -9.66 20.09 -5.65
C ILE A 13 -10.78 19.52 -6.54
N ALA A 14 -11.69 20.39 -6.96
CA ALA A 14 -12.75 20.03 -7.89
C ALA A 14 -12.18 19.66 -9.28
N GLY A 15 -12.70 18.60 -9.89
CA GLY A 15 -12.25 18.12 -11.20
C GLY A 15 -10.90 17.39 -11.18
N LEU A 16 -10.35 17.11 -9.98
CA LEU A 16 -9.12 16.32 -9.86
C LEU A 16 -9.36 14.88 -10.31
N ASP A 17 -8.45 14.38 -11.14
CA ASP A 17 -8.49 13.00 -11.61
C ASP A 17 -8.45 12.00 -10.44
N GLY A 18 -9.35 11.01 -10.44
CA GLY A 18 -9.46 10.01 -9.38
C GLY A 18 -8.15 9.24 -9.11
N ARG A 19 -7.26 9.16 -10.11
CA ARG A 19 -5.91 8.55 -10.00
C ARG A 19 -5.08 9.18 -8.89
N PHE A 20 -5.23 10.47 -8.61
CA PHE A 20 -4.50 11.14 -7.53
C PHE A 20 -4.86 10.60 -6.14
N ARG A 21 -6.07 10.09 -5.96
CA ARG A 21 -6.51 9.49 -4.69
C ARG A 21 -5.84 8.13 -4.47
N TYR A 22 -5.61 7.37 -5.55
CA TYR A 22 -4.92 6.08 -5.48
C TYR A 22 -3.46 6.23 -5.01
N PHE A 23 -2.75 7.27 -5.48
CA PHE A 23 -1.39 7.56 -5.02
C PHE A 23 -1.33 7.98 -3.54
N ALA A 24 -2.42 8.54 -3.00
CA ALA A 24 -2.51 8.89 -1.58
C ALA A 24 -2.89 7.69 -0.70
N ALA A 25 -3.52 6.65 -1.27
CA ALA A 25 -4.11 5.53 -0.53
C ALA A 25 -3.09 4.43 -0.17
N GLY A 26 -2.00 4.26 -0.93
CA GLY A 26 -0.98 3.26 -0.62
C GLY A 26 -0.23 2.76 -1.84
N ASN A 27 0.27 1.52 -1.73
CA ASN A 27 0.97 0.84 -2.81
C ASN A 27 -0.01 0.33 -3.88
N LEU A 28 0.46 0.36 -5.12
CA LEU A 28 -0.24 -0.20 -6.26
C LEU A 28 0.57 -1.36 -6.83
N MET A 29 -0.13 -2.42 -7.23
CA MET A 29 0.46 -3.55 -7.93
C MET A 29 -0.20 -3.67 -9.29
N PHE A 30 0.65 -3.82 -10.30
CA PHE A 30 0.24 -3.98 -11.68
C PHE A 30 0.71 -5.34 -12.20
N ARG A 31 -0.16 -6.03 -12.91
CA ARG A 31 0.15 -7.27 -13.62
C ARG A 31 0.35 -6.95 -15.09
N ASN A 32 1.50 -7.36 -15.63
CA ASN A 32 1.73 -7.31 -17.07
C ASN A 32 0.82 -8.34 -17.75
N VAL A 33 -0.01 -7.90 -18.71
CA VAL A 33 -0.88 -8.76 -19.51
C VAL A 33 -0.48 -8.79 -20.99
N GLY A 34 0.76 -8.39 -21.29
CA GLY A 34 1.37 -8.40 -22.62
C GLY A 34 1.54 -7.00 -23.17
N ASP A 35 0.44 -6.39 -23.64
CA ASP A 35 0.42 -5.06 -24.27
C ASP A 35 0.19 -3.92 -23.27
N ARG A 36 -0.25 -4.24 -22.04
CA ARG A 36 -0.54 -3.28 -20.99
C ARG A 36 -0.30 -3.85 -19.60
N PHE A 37 -0.47 -2.97 -18.62
CA PHE A 37 -0.40 -3.27 -17.20
C PHE A 37 -1.77 -3.05 -16.55
N ASP A 38 -2.36 -4.14 -16.08
CA ASP A 38 -3.63 -4.08 -15.35
C ASP A 38 -3.35 -3.90 -13.86
N MET A 39 -3.97 -2.91 -13.24
CA MET A 39 -3.88 -2.73 -11.79
C MET A 39 -4.63 -3.87 -11.10
N VAL A 40 -3.94 -4.66 -10.28
CA VAL A 40 -4.49 -5.82 -9.55
C VAL A 40 -4.57 -5.59 -8.03
N SER A 41 -4.00 -4.49 -7.53
CA SER A 41 -4.07 -4.13 -6.11
C SER A 41 -5.44 -3.63 -5.68
N GLY A 42 -5.88 -4.00 -4.48
CA GLY A 42 -7.09 -3.48 -3.83
C GLY A 42 -7.05 -3.65 -2.31
N LEU A 43 -8.14 -3.31 -1.63
CA LEU A 43 -8.24 -3.44 -0.17
C LEU A 43 -8.79 -4.81 0.27
N GLU A 44 -9.53 -5.51 -0.61
CA GLU A 44 -10.24 -6.74 -0.31
C GLU A 44 -10.14 -7.73 -1.49
N PRO A 45 -10.27 -9.05 -1.23
CA PRO A 45 -10.39 -10.06 -2.29
C PRO A 45 -11.56 -9.75 -3.24
N PRO A 46 -11.45 -10.07 -4.55
CA PRO A 46 -10.40 -10.86 -5.19
C PRO A 46 -9.14 -10.06 -5.57
N ALA A 47 -9.06 -8.77 -5.22
CA ALA A 47 -7.88 -7.97 -5.51
C ALA A 47 -6.70 -8.33 -4.57
N VAL A 48 -5.47 -8.13 -5.05
CA VAL A 48 -4.27 -8.35 -4.24
C VAL A 48 -4.21 -7.28 -3.16
N THR A 49 -4.24 -7.70 -1.89
CA THR A 49 -4.43 -6.76 -0.77
C THR A 49 -3.20 -5.95 -0.36
N VAL A 50 -2.22 -5.81 -1.25
CA VAL A 50 -0.99 -5.02 -1.05
C VAL A 50 -1.25 -3.55 -0.70
N ALA A 51 -2.38 -2.98 -1.13
CA ALA A 51 -2.78 -1.62 -0.76
C ALA A 51 -2.98 -1.47 0.75
N ARG A 52 -3.29 -2.56 1.48
CA ARG A 52 -3.39 -2.57 2.95
C ARG A 52 -2.05 -2.36 3.65
N ALA A 53 -0.92 -2.60 3.00
CA ALA A 53 0.39 -2.23 3.54
C ALA A 53 0.54 -0.69 3.61
N GLY A 54 -0.18 0.02 2.73
CA GLY A 54 0.01 1.44 2.51
C GLY A 54 1.43 1.76 2.07
N TRP A 55 1.92 2.96 2.36
CA TRP A 55 3.26 3.42 1.99
C TRP A 55 4.36 2.50 2.53
N SER A 56 5.21 2.04 1.62
CA SER A 56 6.33 1.15 1.87
C SER A 56 7.62 1.69 1.29
N TRP A 57 8.74 1.18 1.78
CA TRP A 57 10.08 1.51 1.28
C TRP A 57 10.55 0.57 0.17
N GLY A 58 9.82 -0.52 -0.06
CA GLY A 58 10.08 -1.47 -1.14
C GLY A 58 9.25 -2.74 -1.02
N GLY A 59 9.39 -3.61 -2.02
CA GLY A 59 8.82 -4.95 -2.04
C GLY A 59 9.68 -5.93 -2.82
N GLN A 60 9.62 -7.21 -2.43
CA GLN A 60 10.38 -8.30 -3.06
C GLN A 60 9.52 -9.56 -3.14
N PHE A 61 9.67 -10.31 -4.25
CA PHE A 61 9.09 -11.64 -4.37
C PHE A 61 10.01 -12.69 -3.75
N VAL A 62 9.47 -13.48 -2.83
CA VAL A 62 10.20 -14.53 -2.11
C VAL A 62 9.19 -15.57 -1.63
N ASP A 63 9.54 -16.85 -1.72
CA ASP A 63 8.77 -17.94 -1.12
C ASP A 63 9.17 -18.05 0.36
N VAL A 64 8.31 -17.55 1.26
CA VAL A 64 8.63 -17.43 2.69
C VAL A 64 8.24 -18.68 3.47
N ASP A 65 7.14 -19.33 3.08
CA ASP A 65 6.61 -20.51 3.75
C ASP A 65 6.97 -21.85 3.07
N ASN A 66 7.71 -21.77 1.96
CA ASN A 66 8.25 -22.89 1.21
C ASN A 66 7.14 -23.79 0.62
N ASP A 67 6.06 -23.19 0.15
CA ASP A 67 4.95 -23.87 -0.53
C ASP A 67 5.14 -23.97 -2.06
N GLY A 68 6.19 -23.35 -2.60
CA GLY A 68 6.53 -23.33 -4.01
C GLY A 68 5.88 -22.18 -4.80
N TYR A 69 5.09 -21.33 -4.14
CA TYR A 69 4.57 -20.09 -4.68
C TYR A 69 5.36 -18.89 -4.12
N LEU A 70 5.56 -17.87 -4.95
CA LEU A 70 6.25 -16.66 -4.50
C LEU A 70 5.28 -15.79 -3.71
N ASP A 71 5.63 -15.43 -2.48
CA ASP A 71 4.96 -14.37 -1.74
C ASP A 71 5.49 -12.99 -2.14
N LEU A 72 4.69 -11.97 -1.87
CA LEU A 72 5.09 -10.57 -1.93
C LEU A 72 5.41 -10.04 -0.53
N TYR A 73 6.70 -9.89 -0.25
CA TYR A 73 7.20 -9.27 0.98
C TYR A 73 7.29 -7.75 0.81
N VAL A 74 6.63 -6.99 1.70
CA VAL A 74 6.59 -5.52 1.64
C VAL A 74 7.07 -4.90 2.94
N THR A 75 8.13 -4.09 2.86
CA THR A 75 8.68 -3.39 4.01
C THR A 75 7.99 -2.04 4.20
N ASN A 76 7.17 -1.95 5.23
CA ASN A 76 6.64 -0.68 5.69
C ASN A 76 7.09 -0.44 7.13
N GLY A 77 7.34 0.82 7.46
CA GLY A 77 7.79 1.19 8.80
C GLY A 77 8.09 2.67 8.84
N TYR A 78 7.43 3.39 9.73
CA TYR A 78 7.79 4.74 10.08
C TYR A 78 7.72 4.80 11.60
N TYR A 79 8.81 5.24 12.23
CA TYR A 79 8.84 5.41 13.68
C TYR A 79 7.86 6.54 14.02
N THR A 80 6.68 6.15 14.49
CA THR A 80 5.70 7.09 15.01
C THR A 80 6.05 7.32 16.48
N ALA A 81 6.12 8.59 16.90
CA ALA A 81 6.46 8.92 18.27
C ALA A 81 5.45 8.25 19.23
N PRO A 82 5.82 7.98 20.50
CA PRO A 82 4.88 7.46 21.50
C PRO A 82 3.60 8.31 21.53
N TRP A 83 2.45 7.70 21.81
CA TRP A 83 1.14 8.39 21.79
C TRP A 83 1.10 9.68 22.63
N GLN A 84 1.96 9.78 23.65
CA GLN A 84 2.10 10.96 24.52
C GLN A 84 2.64 12.20 23.79
N VAL A 85 3.35 12.01 22.67
CA VAL A 85 4.02 13.07 21.91
C VAL A 85 3.69 13.03 20.42
N ASP A 86 2.85 12.08 20.01
CA ASP A 86 2.45 11.90 18.62
C ASP A 86 1.42 12.96 18.21
N SER A 87 1.80 13.80 17.25
CA SER A 87 0.86 14.70 16.57
C SER A 87 -0.09 13.96 15.62
N GLN A 88 0.18 12.68 15.36
CA GLN A 88 -0.42 11.86 14.31
C GLN A 88 -0.96 10.53 14.87
N ALA A 89 -1.73 10.56 15.97
CA ALA A 89 -2.33 9.40 16.62
C ALA A 89 -2.57 8.18 15.68
N GLY A 90 -1.69 7.17 15.78
CA GLY A 90 -1.99 5.78 15.44
C GLY A 90 -1.50 5.20 14.09
N SER A 91 -0.23 5.35 13.71
CA SER A 91 0.38 4.49 12.68
C SER A 91 1.23 3.36 13.27
N SER A 92 0.75 2.12 13.14
CA SER A 92 1.44 0.91 13.60
C SER A 92 2.55 0.47 12.64
N HIS A 93 3.64 -0.03 13.22
CA HIS A 93 4.72 -0.72 12.54
C HIS A 93 4.22 -2.10 12.09
N SER A 94 4.35 -2.44 10.80
CA SER A 94 4.02 -3.79 10.35
C SER A 94 4.62 -4.06 8.98
N THR A 95 5.82 -4.64 8.91
CA THR A 95 6.18 -5.46 7.75
C THR A 95 5.04 -6.45 7.50
N ARG A 96 4.58 -6.55 6.24
CA ARG A 96 3.51 -7.49 5.85
C ARG A 96 3.98 -8.36 4.71
N CYS A 97 3.69 -9.64 4.83
CA CYS A 97 3.80 -10.61 3.75
C CYS A 97 2.41 -10.84 3.17
N PHE A 98 2.31 -10.92 1.85
CA PHE A 98 1.07 -11.24 1.15
C PHE A 98 1.35 -12.38 0.19
N THR A 99 0.61 -13.48 0.32
CA THR A 99 0.59 -14.53 -0.69
C THR A 99 -0.23 -14.02 -1.89
N ILE A 100 0.29 -14.20 -3.11
CA ILE A 100 -0.28 -13.67 -4.37
C ILE A 100 -0.86 -14.76 -5.26
#